data_AF-A0AAV1DRZ7-F1
#
_entry.id   AF-A0AAV1DRZ7-F1
#
_cell.length_a   1.000
_cell.length_b   1.000
_cell.length_c   1.000
_cell.angle_alpha   90.00
_cell.angle_beta   90.00
_cell.angle_gamma   90.00
#
_symmetry.space_group_name_H-M   'P 1'
#
loop_
_entity.id
_entity.type
_entity.pdbx_description
1 polymer ?
#
loop_
_entity_poly.entity_id
_entity_poly.type
_entity_poly.pdbx_seq_one_letter_code
_entity_poly.pdbx_strand_id
1 'polypeptide(L)'
;MAEADNIISNDNHQKWTTLVHNGVQFPQPYKPHGVKILYKGNPVDLTPEQEEVATLFAAMLDTEYIRKPRFRHNFFKDWRQILGENNVIQNLEDCDFSPIYEWHRREKDECRRKR
;
A
#
# COMPACT_ATOMS: atom_id res chain seq x y z
N MET A 1 35.20 10.13 -40.46
CA MET A 1 34.27 9.04 -40.13
C MET A 1 34.62 8.63 -38.72
N ALA A 2 33.75 8.91 -37.75
CA ALA A 2 33.98 8.63 -36.34
C ALA A 2 33.52 7.20 -36.06
N GLU A 3 34.41 6.34 -35.56
CA GLU A 3 34.04 5.05 -34.99
C GLU A 3 33.78 5.26 -33.50
N ALA A 4 32.54 5.05 -33.10
CA ALA A 4 32.11 5.13 -31.72
C ALA A 4 32.56 3.85 -31.00
N ASP A 5 33.48 3.98 -30.05
CA ASP A 5 33.80 2.91 -29.11
C ASP A 5 32.55 2.56 -28.30
N ASN A 6 32.09 1.33 -28.50
CA ASN A 6 30.94 0.72 -27.85
C ASN A 6 31.33 0.30 -26.43
N ILE A 7 31.01 1.12 -25.41
CA ILE A 7 31.26 0.80 -24.00
C ILE A 7 30.20 -0.22 -23.54
N ILE A 8 30.48 -1.50 -23.76
CA ILE A 8 29.81 -2.58 -23.03
C ILE A 8 30.57 -2.74 -21.70
N SER A 9 30.00 -2.24 -20.59
CA SER A 9 30.50 -2.57 -19.25
C SER A 9 30.23 -4.05 -18.94
N ASN A 10 31.06 -4.94 -19.49
CA ASN A 10 31.22 -6.31 -19.01
C ASN A 10 32.10 -6.26 -17.76
N ASP A 11 31.49 -5.95 -16.62
CA ASP A 11 32.16 -6.12 -15.32
C ASP A 11 32.15 -7.61 -14.94
N ASN A 12 32.89 -8.39 -15.73
CA ASN A 12 33.00 -9.84 -15.65
C ASN A 12 33.94 -10.29 -14.52
N HIS A 13 34.15 -9.43 -13.52
CA HIS A 13 35.00 -9.69 -12.39
C HIS A 13 34.25 -10.47 -11.31
N GLN A 14 34.89 -11.51 -10.79
CA GLN A 14 34.37 -12.32 -9.69
C GLN A 14 34.00 -11.42 -8.50
N LYS A 15 32.71 -11.38 -8.13
CA LYS A 15 32.19 -10.54 -7.04
C LYS A 15 32.38 -11.14 -5.65
N TRP A 16 32.42 -12.47 -5.55
CA TRP A 16 32.60 -13.20 -4.30
C TRP A 16 33.18 -14.60 -4.53
N THR A 17 33.87 -15.12 -3.51
CA THR A 17 34.33 -16.52 -3.46
C THR A 17 33.39 -17.36 -2.57
N THR A 18 32.92 -16.79 -1.45
CA THR A 18 31.87 -17.35 -0.60
C THR A 18 31.01 -16.21 -0.05
N LEU A 19 29.71 -16.47 0.14
CA LEU A 19 28.76 -15.56 0.77
C LEU A 19 27.84 -16.36 1.69
N VAL A 20 27.73 -15.94 2.95
CA VAL A 20 26.76 -16.48 3.91
C VAL A 20 25.97 -15.30 4.46
N HIS A 21 24.63 -15.37 4.36
CA HIS A 21 23.73 -14.37 4.90
C HIS A 21 22.51 -15.03 5.54
N ASN A 22 21.89 -14.35 6.50
CA ASN A 22 20.76 -14.88 7.28
C ASN A 22 19.40 -14.68 6.58
N GLY A 23 19.38 -14.76 5.25
CA GLY A 23 18.16 -14.55 4.47
C GLY A 23 17.66 -13.10 4.52
N VAL A 24 16.34 -12.95 4.45
CA VAL A 24 15.62 -11.67 4.48
C VAL A 24 14.71 -11.62 5.70
N GLN A 25 14.56 -10.43 6.28
CA GLN A 25 13.57 -10.20 7.33
C GLN A 25 12.25 -9.78 6.69
N PHE A 26 11.21 -10.60 6.86
CA PHE A 26 9.87 -10.25 6.41
C PHE A 26 9.19 -9.28 7.38
N PRO A 27 8.29 -8.41 6.88
CA PRO A 27 7.43 -7.62 7.73
C PRO A 27 6.52 -8.54 8.56
N GLN A 28 6.07 -8.03 9.70
CA GLN A 28 5.07 -8.75 10.49
C GLN A 28 3.76 -8.87 9.70
N PRO A 29 2.98 -9.95 9.93
CA PRO A 29 1.68 -10.10 9.31
C PRO A 29 0.75 -8.95 9.72
N TYR A 30 -0.14 -8.55 8.81
CA TYR A 30 -1.13 -7.52 9.10
C TYR A 30 -2.02 -7.92 10.28
N LYS A 31 -2.24 -6.97 11.18
CA LYS A 31 -3.13 -7.13 12.31
C LYS A 31 -4.39 -6.28 12.07
N PRO A 32 -5.55 -6.91 11.87
CA PRO A 32 -6.78 -6.17 11.63
C PRO A 32 -7.16 -5.36 12.87
N HIS A 33 -7.70 -4.16 12.62
CA HIS A 33 -8.11 -3.21 13.64
C HIS A 33 -9.63 -3.09 13.79
N GLY A 34 -10.41 -3.59 12.82
CA GLY A 34 -11.86 -3.61 12.87
C GLY A 34 -12.54 -2.25 12.66
N VAL A 35 -11.77 -1.20 12.40
CA VAL A 35 -12.30 0.13 12.04
C VAL A 35 -12.91 0.08 10.64
N LYS A 36 -14.21 0.29 10.57
CA LYS A 36 -14.99 0.21 9.33
C LYS A 36 -14.88 1.49 8.51
N ILE A 37 -14.78 1.33 7.19
CA ILE A 37 -15.04 2.44 6.26
C ILE A 37 -16.55 2.70 6.17
N LEU A 38 -16.92 3.89 5.70
CA LEU A 38 -18.31 4.19 5.36
C LEU A 38 -18.48 4.19 3.84
N TYR A 39 -19.49 3.49 3.34
CA TYR A 39 -19.91 3.56 1.94
C TYR A 39 -21.30 4.17 1.88
N LYS A 40 -21.44 5.33 1.21
CA LYS A 40 -22.68 6.12 1.19
C LYS A 40 -23.23 6.39 2.61
N GLY A 41 -22.33 6.63 3.56
CA GLY A 41 -22.65 6.86 4.97
C GLY A 41 -22.95 5.61 5.81
N ASN A 42 -22.98 4.41 5.21
CA ASN A 42 -23.22 3.16 5.94
C ASN A 42 -21.90 2.43 6.22
N PRO A 43 -21.68 1.91 7.44
CA PRO A 43 -20.47 1.14 7.74
C PRO A 43 -20.42 -0.16 6.93
N VAL A 44 -19.26 -0.46 6.37
CA VAL A 44 -19.02 -1.70 5.60
C VAL A 44 -18.07 -2.59 6.36
N ASP A 45 -18.44 -3.86 6.51
CA ASP A 45 -17.58 -4.91 7.02
C ASP A 45 -16.62 -5.38 5.92
N LEU A 46 -15.32 -5.28 6.19
CA LEU A 46 -14.25 -5.72 5.30
C LEU A 46 -13.56 -6.95 5.90
N THR A 47 -13.08 -7.84 5.03
CA THR A 47 -12.19 -8.92 5.46
C THR A 47 -10.81 -8.36 5.84
N PRO A 48 -9.96 -9.08 6.61
CA PRO A 48 -8.64 -8.58 6.99
C PRO A 48 -7.77 -8.15 5.80
N GLU A 49 -7.84 -8.87 4.68
CA GLU A 49 -7.10 -8.53 3.45
C GLU A 49 -7.64 -7.26 2.78
N GLN A 50 -8.96 -7.07 2.76
CA GLN A 50 -9.59 -5.86 2.24
C GLN A 50 -9.32 -4.65 3.13
N GLU A 51 -9.31 -4.85 4.45
CA GLU A 51 -9.01 -3.85 5.46
C GLU A 51 -7.57 -3.37 5.36
N GLU A 52 -6.60 -4.28 5.15
CA GLU A 52 -5.19 -3.93 4.97
C GLU A 52 -5.02 -2.93 3.82
N VAL A 53 -5.59 -3.24 2.66
CA VAL A 53 -5.48 -2.39 1.46
C VAL A 53 -6.22 -1.06 1.64
N ALA A 54 -7.38 -1.07 2.31
CA ALA A 54 -8.08 0.17 2.67
C ALA A 54 -7.24 1.04 3.62
N THR A 55 -6.50 0.42 4.53
CA THR A 55 -5.62 1.10 5.50
C THR A 55 -4.41 1.74 4.81
N LEU A 56 -3.81 1.03 3.85
CA LEU A 56 -2.72 1.58 3.04
C LEU A 56 -3.16 2.83 2.28
N PHE A 57 -4.37 2.82 1.72
CA PHE A 57 -4.93 3.99 1.04
C PHE A 57 -5.26 5.13 2.02
N ALA A 58 -5.90 4.80 3.15
CA ALA A 58 -6.24 5.76 4.19
C ALA A 58 -4.99 6.48 4.72
N ALA A 59 -3.88 5.78 4.94
CA ALA A 59 -2.61 6.34 5.37
C ALA A 59 -2.01 7.38 4.39
N MET A 60 -2.47 7.39 3.14
CA MET A 60 -2.01 8.31 2.10
C MET A 60 -2.94 9.51 1.89
N LEU A 61 -4.05 9.62 2.61
CA LEU A 61 -5.07 10.66 2.41
C LEU A 61 -4.53 12.10 2.45
N ASP A 62 -3.52 12.38 3.27
CA ASP A 62 -2.88 13.71 3.35
C ASP A 62 -1.87 14.00 2.24
N THR A 63 -1.53 13.01 1.43
CA THR A 63 -0.48 13.15 0.42
C THR A 63 -1.03 13.70 -0.89
N GLU A 64 -0.18 14.37 -1.67
CA GLU A 64 -0.58 14.87 -3.00
C GLU A 64 -0.92 13.74 -3.99
N TYR A 65 -0.55 12.49 -3.70
CA TYR A 65 -0.87 11.35 -4.55
C TYR A 65 -2.38 11.11 -4.64
N ILE A 66 -3.14 11.36 -3.58
CA ILE A 66 -4.61 11.22 -3.60
C ILE A 66 -5.29 12.18 -4.55
N ARG A 67 -4.68 13.33 -4.84
CA ARG A 67 -5.19 14.27 -5.84
C ARG A 67 -5.01 13.77 -7.27
N LYS A 68 -4.13 12.79 -7.49
CA LYS A 68 -3.84 12.27 -8.83
C LYS A 68 -4.92 11.26 -9.25
N PRO A 69 -5.69 11.53 -10.32
CA PRO A 69 -6.78 10.64 -10.73
C PRO A 69 -6.29 9.25 -11.15
N ARG A 70 -5.10 9.14 -11.76
CA ARG A 70 -4.49 7.85 -12.10
C ARG A 70 -4.21 6.99 -10.87
N PHE A 71 -3.79 7.59 -9.75
CA PHE A 71 -3.55 6.87 -8.51
C PHE A 71 -4.85 6.28 -7.95
N ARG A 72 -5.89 7.12 -7.84
CA ARG A 72 -7.23 6.72 -7.39
C ARG A 72 -7.81 5.59 -8.27
N HIS A 73 -7.64 5.70 -9.59
CA HIS A 73 -8.11 4.70 -10.53
C HIS A 73 -7.39 3.36 -10.37
N ASN A 74 -6.06 3.36 -10.30
CA ASN A 74 -5.27 2.14 -10.13
C ASN A 74 -5.60 1.47 -8.79
N PHE A 75 -5.64 2.25 -7.71
CA PHE A 75 -6.04 1.76 -6.39
C PHE A 75 -7.40 1.07 -6.45
N PHE A 76 -8.41 1.74 -6.99
CA PHE A 76 -9.77 1.19 -7.01
C PHE A 76 -9.87 -0.06 -7.89
N LYS A 77 -9.13 -0.11 -9.00
CA LYS A 77 -9.07 -1.28 -9.87
C LYS A 77 -8.51 -2.50 -9.15
N ASP A 78 -7.46 -2.33 -8.37
CA ASP A 78 -6.81 -3.44 -7.65
C ASP A 78 -7.62 -3.82 -6.41
N TRP A 79 -8.13 -2.83 -5.67
CA TRP A 79 -8.97 -3.06 -4.50
C TRP A 79 -10.27 -3.77 -4.85
N ARG A 80 -10.88 -3.47 -6.01
CA ARG A 80 -12.07 -4.18 -6.51
C ARG A 80 -11.81 -5.68 -6.73
N GLN A 81 -10.60 -6.07 -7.12
CA GLN A 81 -10.24 -7.49 -7.29
C GLN A 81 -10.23 -8.22 -5.93
N ILE A 82 -9.76 -7.55 -4.88
CA ILE A 82 -9.70 -8.09 -3.51
C ILE A 82 -11.08 -8.08 -2.83
N LEU A 83 -11.91 -7.09 -3.16
CA LEU A 83 -13.30 -7.01 -2.68
C LEU A 83 -14.16 -8.16 -3.22
N GLY A 84 -13.84 -8.70 -4.41
CA GLY A 84 -14.59 -9.77 -5.06
C GLY A 84 -15.91 -9.29 -5.69
N GLU A 85 -16.64 -10.19 -6.34
CA GLU A 85 -17.81 -9.81 -7.16
C GLU A 85 -19.05 -9.39 -6.33
N ASN A 86 -19.18 -9.86 -5.09
CA ASN A 86 -20.35 -9.64 -4.24
C ASN A 86 -20.19 -8.48 -3.24
N ASN A 87 -19.42 -7.45 -3.59
CA ASN A 87 -19.15 -6.34 -2.68
C ASN A 87 -20.13 -5.17 -2.89
N VAL A 88 -20.42 -4.42 -1.82
CA VAL A 88 -21.33 -3.27 -1.85
C VAL A 88 -20.71 -2.02 -2.49
N ILE A 89 -19.39 -2.01 -2.66
CA ILE A 89 -18.59 -0.83 -2.99
C ILE A 89 -18.47 -0.68 -4.52
N GLN A 90 -19.32 0.17 -5.09
CA GLN A 90 -19.35 0.35 -6.54
C GLN A 90 -18.35 1.39 -7.05
N ASN A 91 -18.08 2.43 -6.25
CA ASN A 91 -17.25 3.57 -6.62
C ASN A 91 -16.41 4.05 -5.44
N LEU A 92 -15.23 4.59 -5.73
CA LEU A 92 -14.33 5.17 -4.72
C LEU A 92 -14.86 6.49 -4.12
N GLU A 93 -15.64 7.26 -4.88
CA GLU A 93 -16.15 8.58 -4.46
C GLU A 93 -17.15 8.50 -3.32
N ASP A 94 -17.89 7.40 -3.24
CA ASP A 94 -18.87 7.11 -2.19
C ASP A 94 -18.21 6.51 -0.93
N CYS A 95 -16.90 6.23 -0.97
CA CYS A 95 -16.15 5.65 0.14
C CYS A 95 -15.54 6.74 1.01
N ASP A 96 -15.83 6.70 2.30
CA ASP A 96 -15.20 7.52 3.32
C ASP A 96 -14.20 6.68 4.13
N PHE A 97 -12.93 7.01 3.97
CA PHE A 97 -11.79 6.39 4.67
C PHE A 97 -11.34 7.18 5.90
N SER A 98 -12.01 8.31 6.22
CA SER A 98 -11.68 9.16 7.37
C SER A 98 -11.62 8.39 8.70
N PRO A 99 -12.51 7.41 8.99
CA PRO A 99 -12.43 6.64 10.24
C PRO A 99 -11.10 5.87 10.38
N ILE A 100 -10.64 5.21 9.31
CA ILE A 100 -9.38 4.47 9.29
C ILE A 100 -8.19 5.41 9.37
N TYR A 101 -8.24 6.54 8.66
CA TYR A 101 -7.18 7.55 8.72
C TYR A 101 -6.99 8.12 10.12
N GLU A 102 -8.07 8.46 10.82
CA GLU A 102 -8.03 8.94 12.20
C GLU A 102 -7.53 7.89 13.19
N TRP A 103 -7.85 6.62 12.96
CA TRP A 103 -7.25 5.51 13.72
C TRP A 103 -5.75 5.39 13.45
N HIS A 104 -5.35 5.40 12.18
CA HIS A 104 -3.94 5.28 11.77
C HIS A 104 -3.07 6.42 12.31
N ARG A 105 -3.61 7.65 12.34
CA ARG A 105 -2.92 8.81 12.91
C ARG A 105 -2.69 8.65 14.42
N ARG A 106 -3.72 8.19 15.15
CA ARG A 106 -3.62 7.91 16.60
C ARG A 106 -2.58 6.83 16.89
N GLU A 107 -2.59 5.73 16.16
CA GLU A 107 -1.59 4.65 16.32
C GLU A 107 -0.16 5.14 16.05
N LYS A 108 0.03 5.98 15.03
CA LYS A 108 1.33 6.59 14.73
C LYS A 108 1.82 7.47 15.87
N ASP A 109 0.95 8.32 16.42
CA ASP A 109 1.28 9.21 17.52
C ASP A 109 1.61 8.42 18.80
N GLU A 110 0.86 7.36 19.09
CA GLU A 110 1.16 6.46 20.21
C GLU A 110 2.50 5.74 20.04
N CYS A 111 2.78 5.23 18.85
CA CYS A 111 4.04 4.57 18.54
C CYS A 111 5.22 5.55 18.67
N ARG A 112 5.02 6.81 18.27
CA ARG A 112 6.01 7.89 18.46
C ARG A 112 6.25 8.21 19.93
N ARG A 113 5.21 8.19 20.77
CA ARG A 113 5.30 8.46 22.21
C ARG A 113 5.97 7.35 23.02
N LYS A 114 6.00 6.12 22.48
CA LYS A 114 6.63 4.92 23.10
C LYS A 114 8.09 4.72 22.70
N ARG A 115 8.65 5.58 21.83
CA ARG A 115 10.07 5.63 21.48
C ARG A 115 10.83 6.53 22.44
#